data_AF-A0A954ZRA0-F1
#
_entry.id   AF-A0A954ZRA0-F1
#
_cell.length_a   1.000
_cell.length_b   1.000
_cell.length_c   1.000
_cell.angle_alpha   90.00
_cell.angle_beta   90.00
_cell.angle_gamma   90.00
#
_symmetry.space_group_name_H-M   'P 1'
#
loop_
_entity.id
_entity.type
_entity.pdbx_description
1 polymer ?
#
loop_
_entity_poly.entity_id
_entity_poly.type
_entity_poly.pdbx_seq_one_letter_code
_entity_poly.pdbx_strand_id
1 'polypeptide(L)'
;MPDPSADNPFAVLGLTPDYRIDRDAIERAYRTRLANAHPDAGGSEIDPSTLNQARAILLDDEQRAIVLLDLLGGPGASECKDLPDGFLMQMMMQRQEIEEAIESGGEAEREDWEQWGVQQRREHREQVASMFEKLDVQPDPESLRAIRVQLNAWRYIERLIEQLDPEYDPARADFRD
;
A
#
# COMPACT_ATOMS: atom_id res chain seq x y z
N MET A 1 6.07 26.59 -2.13
CA MET A 1 4.86 25.75 -2.02
C MET A 1 5.06 24.60 -2.97
N PRO A 2 5.14 23.34 -2.52
CA PRO A 2 5.14 22.23 -3.46
C PRO A 2 3.80 22.25 -4.23
N ASP A 3 3.87 21.85 -5.49
CA ASP A 3 2.75 21.85 -6.42
C ASP A 3 1.72 20.81 -5.96
N PRO A 4 0.46 21.18 -5.67
CA PRO A 4 -0.56 20.27 -5.14
C PRO A 4 -0.91 19.11 -6.09
N SER A 5 -0.42 19.14 -7.34
CA SER A 5 -0.58 18.05 -8.31
C SER A 5 0.47 16.94 -8.18
N ALA A 6 1.67 17.23 -7.68
CA ALA A 6 2.74 16.24 -7.56
C ALA A 6 2.51 15.25 -6.40
N ASP A 7 1.79 15.68 -5.37
CA ASP A 7 1.51 14.89 -4.17
C ASP A 7 0.25 14.01 -4.29
N ASN A 8 -0.46 14.06 -5.44
CA ASN A 8 -1.66 13.23 -5.69
C ASN A 8 -1.47 12.31 -6.92
N PRO A 9 -0.97 11.08 -6.72
CA PRO A 9 -0.83 10.06 -7.77
C PRO A 9 -2.09 9.78 -8.59
N PHE A 10 -3.28 9.84 -7.98
CA PHE A 10 -4.54 9.66 -8.70
C PHE A 10 -4.77 10.80 -9.69
N ALA A 11 -4.54 12.05 -9.27
CA ALA A 11 -4.67 13.21 -10.15
C ALA A 11 -3.62 13.21 -11.28
N VAL A 12 -2.38 12.80 -10.98
CA VAL A 12 -1.30 12.63 -11.96
C VAL A 12 -1.73 11.66 -13.07
N LEU A 13 -2.30 10.52 -12.70
CA LEU A 13 -2.78 9.52 -13.67
C LEU A 13 -4.17 9.82 -14.24
N GLY A 14 -4.93 10.74 -13.64
CA GLY A 14 -6.31 11.05 -14.03
C GLY A 14 -7.31 9.98 -13.61
N LEU A 15 -7.03 9.31 -12.50
CA LEU A 15 -7.90 8.33 -11.88
C LEU A 15 -8.74 8.99 -10.79
N THR A 16 -9.95 8.47 -10.58
CA THR A 16 -10.73 8.82 -9.39
C THR A 16 -10.08 8.15 -8.18
N PRO A 17 -9.86 8.87 -7.05
CA PRO A 17 -9.32 8.27 -5.84
C PRO A 17 -10.22 7.13 -5.35
N ASP A 18 -9.67 5.92 -5.33
CA ASP A 18 -10.33 4.72 -4.84
C ASP A 18 -9.24 3.72 -4.40
N TYR A 19 -9.56 2.87 -3.44
CA TYR A 19 -8.65 1.82 -3.00
C TYR A 19 -8.69 0.59 -3.92
N ARG A 20 -9.88 0.19 -4.39
CA ARG A 20 -10.09 -0.95 -5.29
C ARG A 20 -9.96 -0.52 -6.75
N ILE A 21 -8.75 -0.16 -7.15
CA ILE A 21 -8.41 0.08 -8.55
C ILE A 21 -7.63 -1.11 -9.09
N ASP A 22 -8.13 -1.72 -10.16
CA ASP A 22 -7.44 -2.82 -10.83
C ASP A 22 -6.15 -2.36 -11.53
N ARG A 23 -5.15 -3.25 -11.58
CA ARG A 23 -3.88 -3.03 -12.27
C ARG A 23 -4.05 -2.47 -13.67
N ASP A 24 -4.95 -3.09 -14.45
CA ASP A 24 -5.17 -2.72 -15.84
C ASP A 24 -5.76 -1.32 -15.98
N ALA A 25 -6.49 -0.82 -14.98
CA ALA A 25 -6.95 0.56 -14.97
C ALA A 25 -5.77 1.52 -14.75
N ILE A 26 -4.88 1.22 -13.79
CA ILE A 26 -3.68 2.01 -13.50
C ILE A 26 -2.74 2.04 -14.71
N GLU A 27 -2.44 0.88 -15.29
CA GLU A 27 -1.55 0.74 -16.44
C GLU A 27 -2.08 1.45 -17.68
N ARG A 28 -3.39 1.35 -17.95
CA ARG A 28 -4.01 2.09 -19.05
C ARG A 28 -3.92 3.59 -18.83
N ALA A 29 -4.26 4.08 -17.64
CA ALA A 29 -4.18 5.50 -17.31
C ALA A 29 -2.76 6.04 -17.48
N TYR A 30 -1.77 5.31 -16.98
CA TYR A 30 -0.35 5.64 -17.15
C TYR A 30 0.06 5.71 -18.62
N ARG A 31 -0.26 4.70 -19.44
CA ARG A 31 0.09 4.70 -20.88
C ARG A 31 -0.56 5.86 -21.63
N THR A 32 -1.83 6.15 -21.33
CA THR A 32 -2.54 7.29 -21.93
C THR A 32 -1.89 8.62 -21.55
N ARG A 33 -1.53 8.81 -20.28
CA ARG A 33 -0.85 10.03 -19.82
C ARG A 33 0.54 10.18 -20.43
N LEU A 34 1.32 9.10 -20.47
CA LEU A 34 2.67 9.10 -21.03
C LEU A 34 2.67 9.45 -22.53
N ALA A 35 1.71 8.90 -23.30
CA ALA A 35 1.58 9.22 -24.72
C ALA A 35 1.26 10.70 -24.97
N ASN A 36 0.49 11.33 -24.06
CA ASN A 36 0.13 12.74 -24.16
C ASN A 36 1.19 13.70 -23.61
N ALA A 37 2.20 13.20 -22.88
CA ALA A 37 3.31 13.99 -22.36
C ALA A 37 4.44 14.20 -23.40
N HIS A 38 4.31 13.65 -24.61
CA HIS A 38 5.32 13.79 -25.66
C HIS A 38 5.34 15.22 -26.24
N PRO A 39 6.51 15.87 -26.36
CA PRO A 39 6.61 17.29 -26.77
C PRO A 39 6.02 17.58 -28.16
N ASP A 40 6.03 16.60 -29.08
CA ASP A 40 5.42 16.75 -30.41
C ASP A 40 3.88 16.78 -30.40
N ALA A 41 3.22 16.42 -29.29
CA ALA A 41 1.76 16.40 -29.18
C ALA A 41 1.16 17.70 -28.61
N GLY A 42 1.99 18.69 -28.28
CA GLY A 42 1.52 19.95 -27.66
C GLY A 42 0.90 19.76 -26.28
N GLY A 43 1.22 18.66 -25.59
CA GLY A 43 0.63 18.26 -24.31
C GLY A 43 1.31 18.86 -23.08
N SER A 44 0.64 18.72 -21.93
CA SER A 44 1.03 19.24 -20.61
C SER A 44 2.43 18.78 -20.17
N GLU A 45 3.20 19.68 -19.54
CA GLU A 45 4.58 19.51 -19.00
C GLU A 45 4.69 18.52 -17.81
N ILE A 46 3.90 17.44 -17.76
CA ILE A 46 4.09 16.44 -16.70
C ILE A 46 5.30 15.59 -17.06
N ASP A 47 6.35 15.67 -16.23
CA ASP A 47 7.57 14.88 -16.36
C ASP A 47 7.24 13.36 -16.35
N PRO A 48 7.73 12.57 -17.32
CA PRO A 48 7.66 11.12 -17.28
C PRO A 48 8.09 10.50 -15.94
N SER A 49 9.01 11.12 -15.21
CA SER A 49 9.42 10.67 -13.87
C SER A 49 8.25 10.71 -12.87
N THR A 50 7.46 11.79 -12.89
CA THR A 50 6.25 11.95 -12.07
C THR A 50 5.18 10.92 -12.42
N LEU A 51 4.99 10.62 -13.71
CA LEU A 51 4.07 9.57 -14.14
C LEU A 51 4.52 8.18 -13.66
N ASN A 52 5.82 7.89 -13.72
CA ASN A 52 6.38 6.63 -13.23
C ASN A 52 6.20 6.49 -11.72
N GLN A 53 6.46 7.55 -10.97
CA GLN A 53 6.29 7.56 -9.51
C GLN A 53 4.82 7.36 -9.13
N ALA A 54 3.90 8.07 -9.78
CA ALA A 54 2.48 7.90 -9.52
C ALA A 54 2.00 6.47 -9.84
N ARG A 55 2.48 5.89 -10.95
CA ARG A 55 2.20 4.48 -11.27
C ARG A 55 2.75 3.54 -10.20
N ALA A 56 3.99 3.70 -9.76
CA ALA A 56 4.58 2.85 -8.74
C ALA A 56 3.79 2.91 -7.42
N ILE A 57 3.43 4.12 -6.97
CA ILE A 57 2.64 4.33 -5.76
C ILE A 57 1.25 3.69 -5.86
N LEU A 58 0.56 3.84 -6.99
CA LEU A 58 -0.78 3.26 -7.13
C LEU A 58 -0.77 1.74 -7.34
N LEU A 59 0.34 1.15 -7.82
CA LEU A 59 0.48 -0.30 -7.95
C LEU A 59 0.81 -1.00 -6.62
N ASP A 60 1.34 -0.28 -5.64
CA ASP A 60 1.55 -0.77 -4.29
C ASP A 60 0.29 -0.49 -3.46
N ASP A 61 -0.39 -1.54 -3.00
CA ASP A 61 -1.66 -1.39 -2.28
C ASP A 61 -1.48 -0.70 -0.91
N GLU A 62 -0.35 -0.88 -0.22
CA GLU A 62 -0.07 -0.17 1.03
C GLU A 62 0.07 1.33 0.74
N GLN A 63 0.90 1.69 -0.23
CA GLN A 63 1.13 3.08 -0.60
C GLN A 63 -0.13 3.73 -1.15
N ARG A 64 -0.92 3.01 -1.95
CA ARG A 64 -2.22 3.47 -2.46
C ARG A 64 -3.19 3.78 -1.31
N ALA A 65 -3.26 2.93 -0.30
CA ALA A 65 -4.09 3.18 0.89
C ALA A 65 -3.61 4.40 1.68
N ILE A 66 -2.30 4.57 1.85
CA ILE A 66 -1.71 5.72 2.56
C ILE A 66 -2.10 7.02 1.84
N VAL A 67 -1.89 7.08 0.53
CA VAL A 67 -2.25 8.26 -0.28
C VAL A 67 -3.75 8.54 -0.22
N LEU A 68 -4.59 7.51 -0.33
CA LEU A 68 -6.04 7.69 -0.25
C LEU A 68 -6.46 8.24 1.12
N LEU A 69 -5.88 7.72 2.21
CA LEU A 69 -6.13 8.21 3.56
C LEU A 69 -5.71 9.68 3.73
N ASP A 70 -4.54 10.05 3.20
CA ASP A 70 -4.03 11.42 3.27
C ASP A 70 -4.93 12.38 2.47
N LEU A 71 -5.45 11.96 1.30
CA LEU A 71 -6.42 12.73 0.51
C LEU A 71 -7.77 12.93 1.21
N LEU A 72 -8.15 12.00 2.08
CA LEU A 72 -9.36 12.11 2.91
C LEU A 72 -9.14 12.93 4.19
N GLY A 73 -7.92 13.45 4.42
CA GLY A 73 -7.57 14.22 5.60
C GLY A 73 -7.33 13.36 6.85
N GLY A 74 -7.01 12.08 6.67
CA GLY A 74 -6.63 11.20 7.76
C GLY A 74 -5.26 11.56 8.37
N PRO A 75 -4.95 11.08 9.58
CA PRO A 75 -3.67 11.38 10.22
C PRO A 75 -2.52 10.73 9.46
N GLY A 76 -1.39 11.42 9.35
CA GLY A 76 -0.14 10.89 8.80
C GLY A 76 0.56 9.91 9.75
N ALA A 77 1.55 9.17 9.25
CA ALA A 77 2.32 8.20 10.03
C ALA A 77 3.09 8.83 11.23
N SER A 78 3.45 10.11 11.16
CA SER A 78 4.05 10.84 12.27
C SER A 78 3.04 11.27 13.35
N GLU A 79 1.77 11.39 12.97
CA GLU A 79 0.70 11.92 13.82
C GLU A 79 -0.01 10.83 14.61
N CYS A 80 -0.07 9.60 14.07
CA CYS A 80 -0.65 8.44 14.74
C CYS A 80 0.26 7.22 14.59
N LYS A 81 0.82 6.76 15.72
CA LYS A 81 1.66 5.57 15.83
C LYS A 81 0.95 4.42 16.56
N ASP A 82 -0.35 4.54 16.73
CA ASP A 82 -1.13 3.55 17.45
C ASP A 82 -1.19 2.25 16.64
N LEU A 83 -1.31 1.15 17.35
CA LEU A 83 -1.45 -0.20 16.84
C LEU A 83 -2.70 -0.84 17.45
N PRO A 84 -3.27 -1.87 16.84
CA PRO A 84 -4.37 -2.62 17.44
C PRO A 84 -3.98 -3.18 18.81
N ASP A 85 -4.96 -3.30 19.71
CA ASP A 85 -4.74 -3.84 21.05
C ASP A 85 -4.13 -5.24 20.99
N GLY A 86 -3.08 -5.48 21.78
CA GLY A 86 -2.38 -6.77 21.83
C GLY A 86 -1.47 -7.06 20.63
N PHE A 87 -1.50 -6.25 19.56
CA PHE A 87 -0.76 -6.51 18.33
C PHE A 87 0.75 -6.67 18.54
N LEU A 88 1.38 -5.80 19.35
CA LEU A 88 2.82 -5.89 19.61
C LEU A 88 3.21 -7.21 20.27
N MET A 89 2.41 -7.69 21.22
CA MET A 89 2.67 -8.96 21.88
C MET A 89 2.51 -10.14 20.92
N GLN A 90 1.45 -10.13 20.11
CA GLN A 90 1.25 -11.11 19.05
C GLN A 90 2.43 -11.13 18.08
N MET A 91 2.87 -9.96 17.62
CA MET A 91 3.97 -9.82 16.67
C MET A 91 5.30 -10.31 17.24
N MET A 92 5.57 -10.06 18.53
CA MET A 92 6.76 -10.57 19.22
C MET A 92 6.76 -12.10 19.29
N MET A 93 5.63 -12.72 19.69
CA MET A 93 5.51 -14.17 19.73
C MET A 93 5.68 -14.77 18.33
N GLN A 94 5.05 -14.17 17.33
CA GLN A 94 5.13 -14.66 15.96
C GLN A 94 6.56 -14.64 15.40
N ARG A 95 7.31 -13.57 15.69
CA ARG A 95 8.72 -13.47 15.29
C ARG A 95 9.58 -14.54 15.94
N GLN A 96 9.36 -14.82 17.22
CA GLN A 96 10.06 -15.89 17.91
C GLN A 96 9.75 -17.25 17.28
N GLU A 97 8.49 -17.55 16.97
CA GLU A 97 8.09 -18.79 16.30
C GLU A 97 8.76 -18.94 14.92
N ILE A 98 8.81 -17.85 14.15
CA ILE A 98 9.48 -17.81 12.84
C ILE A 98 10.98 -18.10 12.97
N GLU A 99 11.65 -17.42 13.91
CA GLU A 99 13.09 -17.59 14.14
C GLU A 99 13.43 -19.03 14.57
N GLU A 100 12.67 -19.60 15.51
CA GLU A 100 12.86 -20.98 16.00
C GLU A 100 12.58 -22.03 14.91
N ALA A 101 11.54 -21.82 14.09
CA ALA A 101 11.21 -22.69 12.97
C ALA A 101 12.31 -22.67 11.90
N ILE A 102 12.77 -21.49 11.49
CA ILE A 102 13.82 -21.36 10.47
C ILE A 102 15.15 -21.93 10.98
N GLU A 103 15.50 -21.73 12.25
CA GLU A 103 16.73 -22.28 12.83
C GLU A 103 16.73 -23.82 12.83
N SER A 104 15.56 -24.45 13.02
CA SER A 104 15.43 -25.91 13.14
C SER A 104 15.14 -26.64 11.83
N GLY A 105 14.30 -26.07 10.96
CA GLY A 105 13.83 -26.70 9.72
C GLY A 105 14.36 -26.08 8.42
N GLY A 106 15.08 -24.95 8.50
CA GLY A 106 15.76 -24.35 7.35
C GLY A 106 14.80 -23.81 6.29
N GLU A 107 15.10 -24.08 5.02
CA GLU A 107 14.39 -23.45 3.88
C GLU A 107 12.92 -23.85 3.77
N ALA A 108 12.56 -25.09 4.12
CA ALA A 108 11.17 -25.55 4.03
C ALA A 108 10.25 -24.77 5.00
N GLU A 109 10.73 -24.53 6.23
CA GLU A 109 9.99 -23.70 7.20
C GLU A 109 9.93 -22.23 6.75
N ARG A 110 10.97 -21.73 6.09
CA ARG A 110 10.96 -20.38 5.50
C ARG A 110 9.83 -20.25 4.46
N GLU A 111 9.71 -21.20 3.54
CA GLU A 111 8.65 -21.20 2.51
C GLU A 111 7.24 -21.20 3.14
N ASP A 112 7.03 -21.93 4.23
CA ASP A 112 5.76 -21.95 4.95
C ASP A 112 5.45 -20.58 5.61
N TRP A 113 6.47 -19.91 6.17
CA TRP A 113 6.33 -18.57 6.74
C TRP A 113 6.15 -17.47 5.70
N GLU A 114 6.74 -17.62 4.51
CA GLU A 114 6.49 -16.74 3.37
C GLU A 114 5.02 -16.85 2.93
N GLN A 115 4.47 -18.06 2.83
CA GLN A 115 3.05 -18.27 2.53
C GLN A 115 2.13 -17.68 3.60
N TRP A 116 2.49 -17.84 4.88
CA TRP A 116 1.79 -17.17 5.99
C TRP A 116 1.83 -15.65 5.84
N GLY A 117 2.98 -15.07 5.48
CA GLY A 117 3.15 -13.64 5.24
C GLY A 117 2.22 -13.13 4.13
N VAL A 118 2.15 -13.85 3.00
CA VAL A 118 1.22 -13.55 1.91
C VAL A 118 -0.23 -13.59 2.38
N GLN A 119 -0.61 -14.57 3.20
CA GLN A 119 -1.95 -14.68 3.76
C GLN A 119 -2.28 -13.50 4.70
N GLN A 120 -1.38 -13.14 5.61
CA GLN A 120 -1.57 -11.99 6.50
C GLN A 120 -1.69 -10.68 5.73
N ARG A 121 -0.88 -10.51 4.69
CA ARG A 121 -0.97 -9.37 3.80
C ARG A 121 -2.33 -9.27 3.13
N ARG A 122 -2.85 -10.39 2.62
CA ARG A 122 -4.19 -10.45 2.01
C ARG A 122 -5.28 -10.07 3.00
N GLU A 123 -5.17 -10.51 4.25
CA GLU A 123 -6.12 -10.17 5.32
C GLU A 123 -6.13 -8.67 5.61
N HIS A 124 -4.95 -8.04 5.75
CA HIS A 124 -4.85 -6.60 5.93
C HIS A 124 -5.40 -5.82 4.73
N ARG A 125 -5.10 -6.26 3.51
CA ARG A 125 -5.62 -5.68 2.26
C ARG A 125 -7.14 -5.66 2.25
N GLU A 126 -7.78 -6.80 2.51
CA GLU A 126 -9.25 -6.90 2.51
C GLU A 126 -9.88 -6.13 3.69
N GLN A 127 -9.22 -6.10 4.84
CA GLN A 127 -9.68 -5.32 5.98
C GLN A 127 -9.66 -3.82 5.65
N VAL A 128 -8.55 -3.30 5.11
CA VAL A 128 -8.42 -1.90 4.71
C VAL A 128 -9.41 -1.57 3.58
N ALA A 129 -9.58 -2.45 2.60
CA ALA A 129 -10.61 -2.28 1.56
C ALA A 129 -11.99 -2.10 2.18
N SER A 130 -12.37 -3.00 3.07
CA SER A 130 -13.68 -2.95 3.73
C SER A 130 -13.86 -1.70 4.59
N MET A 131 -12.79 -1.17 5.17
CA MET A 131 -12.85 0.07 5.94
C MET A 131 -13.09 1.28 5.03
N PHE A 132 -12.39 1.37 3.89
CA PHE A 132 -12.63 2.43 2.91
C PHE A 132 -14.04 2.37 2.31
N GLU A 133 -14.55 1.18 2.00
CA GLU A 133 -15.92 0.98 1.48
C GLU A 133 -17.02 1.43 2.44
N LYS A 134 -16.75 1.39 3.76
CA LYS A 134 -17.70 1.77 4.81
C LYS A 134 -17.65 3.26 5.15
N LEU A 135 -16.73 4.02 4.57
CA LEU A 135 -16.67 5.45 4.83
C LEU A 135 -17.89 6.17 4.25
N ASP A 136 -18.44 7.09 5.03
CA ASP A 136 -19.44 8.03 4.55
C ASP A 136 -18.81 9.04 3.57
N VAL A 137 -19.67 9.77 2.84
CA VAL A 137 -19.25 10.86 1.93
C VAL A 137 -18.40 11.92 2.66
N GLN A 138 -18.64 12.10 3.96
CA GLN A 138 -17.82 12.90 4.86
C GLN A 138 -17.37 12.02 6.02
N PRO A 139 -16.21 11.34 5.89
CA PRO A 139 -15.74 10.44 6.93
C PRO A 139 -15.35 11.22 8.18
N ASP A 140 -15.69 10.68 9.34
CA ASP A 140 -15.30 11.26 10.61
C ASP A 140 -13.82 10.96 10.94
N PRO A 141 -13.18 11.77 11.82
CA PRO A 141 -11.77 11.58 12.17
C PRO A 141 -11.45 10.24 12.85
N GLU A 142 -12.41 9.60 13.53
CA GLU A 142 -12.20 8.33 14.21
C GLU A 142 -12.11 7.19 13.20
N SER A 143 -12.99 7.18 12.18
CA SER A 143 -12.94 6.24 11.06
C SER A 143 -11.61 6.32 10.30
N LEU A 144 -11.13 7.54 10.01
CA LEU A 144 -9.84 7.76 9.34
C LEU A 144 -8.65 7.32 10.22
N ARG A 145 -8.70 7.61 11.53
CA ARG A 145 -7.69 7.12 12.49
C ARG A 145 -7.67 5.60 12.55
N ALA A 146 -8.82 4.94 12.54
CA ALA A 146 -8.89 3.48 12.55
C ALA A 146 -8.18 2.88 11.34
N ILE A 147 -8.36 3.46 10.14
CA ILE A 147 -7.63 3.04 8.93
C ILE A 147 -6.13 3.21 9.14
N ARG A 148 -5.67 4.34 9.69
CA ARG A 148 -4.23 4.53 9.99
C ARG A 148 -3.68 3.45 10.93
N VAL A 149 -4.43 3.08 11.97
CA VAL A 149 -4.03 2.03 12.91
C VAL A 149 -3.87 0.69 12.19
N GLN A 150 -4.76 0.36 11.26
CA GLN A 150 -4.64 -0.87 10.47
C GLN A 150 -3.47 -0.81 9.48
N LEU A 151 -3.22 0.34 8.84
CA LEU A 151 -2.04 0.54 8.00
C LEU A 151 -0.73 0.42 8.79
N ASN A 152 -0.70 0.92 10.02
CA ASN A 152 0.45 0.75 10.90
C ASN A 152 0.70 -0.75 11.17
N ALA A 153 -0.35 -1.53 11.48
CA ALA A 153 -0.21 -2.98 11.67
C ALA A 153 0.26 -3.69 10.39
N TRP A 154 -0.32 -3.36 9.24
CA TRP A 154 0.09 -3.90 7.95
C TRP A 154 1.57 -3.63 7.68
N ARG A 155 2.10 -2.43 7.97
CA ARG A 155 3.53 -2.13 7.77
C ARG A 155 4.46 -3.03 8.59
N TYR A 156 4.02 -3.55 9.74
CA TYR A 156 4.80 -4.53 10.49
C TYR A 156 4.84 -5.89 9.80
N ILE A 157 3.74 -6.28 9.15
CA ILE A 157 3.67 -7.48 8.32
C ILE A 157 4.55 -7.32 7.07
N GLU A 158 4.48 -6.20 6.37
CA GLU A 158 5.36 -5.94 5.21
C GLU A 158 6.83 -6.05 5.59
N ARG A 159 7.24 -5.46 6.72
CA ARG A 159 8.62 -5.60 7.23
C ARG A 159 9.01 -7.03 7.59
N LEU A 160 8.05 -7.87 7.99
CA LEU A 160 8.31 -9.26 8.29
C LEU A 160 8.48 -10.07 6.99
N ILE A 161 7.66 -9.80 5.98
CA ILE A 161 7.78 -10.39 4.64
C ILE A 161 9.13 -10.00 4.02
N GLU A 162 9.50 -8.71 4.05
CA GLU A 162 10.79 -8.20 3.56
C GLU A 162 12.01 -8.89 4.22
N GLN A 163 11.85 -9.38 5.46
CA GLN A 163 12.91 -10.12 6.17
C GLN A 163 12.97 -11.60 5.77
N LEU A 164 11.82 -12.19 5.45
CA LEU A 164 11.70 -13.57 4.99
C LEU A 164 12.15 -13.72 3.53
N ASP A 165 11.72 -12.80 2.67
CA ASP A 165 12.05 -12.73 1.25
C ASP A 165 12.67 -11.36 0.90
N PRO A 166 14.01 -11.25 0.84
CA PRO A 166 14.68 -10.02 0.44
C PRO A 166 14.45 -9.59 -1.02
N GLU A 167 13.94 -10.48 -1.88
CA GLU A 167 13.57 -10.17 -3.27
C GLU A 167 12.10 -9.75 -3.42
N TYR A 168 11.37 -9.68 -2.31
CA TYR A 168 9.98 -9.29 -2.27
C TYR A 168 9.76 -7.87 -2.81
N ASP A 169 8.77 -7.75 -3.70
CA ASP A 169 8.29 -6.47 -4.25
C ASP A 169 6.76 -6.41 -4.03
N PRO A 170 6.27 -5.50 -3.17
CA PRO A 170 4.85 -5.41 -2.83
C PRO A 170 3.98 -5.13 -4.06
N ALA A 171 4.41 -4.23 -4.95
CA ALA A 171 3.69 -3.91 -6.18
C ALA A 171 3.62 -5.11 -7.13
N ARG A 172 4.58 -6.04 -7.06
CA ARG A 172 4.51 -7.30 -7.80
C ARG A 172 3.62 -8.32 -7.10
N ALA A 173 3.59 -8.34 -5.77
CA ALA A 173 2.75 -9.24 -4.98
C ALA A 173 1.26 -8.89 -5.09
N ASP A 174 0.91 -7.60 -5.19
CA ASP A 174 -0.47 -7.08 -5.24
C ASP A 174 -1.32 -7.57 -6.42
N PHE A 175 -0.67 -8.08 -7.47
CA PHE A 175 -1.32 -8.48 -8.71
C PHE A 175 -0.94 -9.90 -9.16
N ARG A 176 -0.44 -10.74 -8.23
CA ARG A 176 -0.32 -12.18 -8.44
C ARG A 176 -1.53 -12.85 -7.78
N ASP A 177 -2.60 -13.03 -8.56
CA ASP A 177 -3.70 -13.95 -8.22
C ASP A 177 -3.61 -15.21 -9.09
#